data_AF-A0A7R9K8R8-F1
#
_entry.id   AF-A0A7R9K8R8-F1
#
_cell.length_a   1.000
_cell.length_b   1.000
_cell.length_c   1.000
_cell.angle_alpha   90.00
_cell.angle_beta   90.00
_cell.angle_gamma   90.00
#
_symmetry.space_group_name_H-M   'P 1'
#
loop_
_entity.id
_entity.type
_entity.pdbx_description
1 polymer ?
#
loop_
_entity_poly.entity_id
_entity_poly.type
_entity_poly.pdbx_seq_one_letter_code
_entity_poly.pdbx_strand_id
1 'polypeptide(L)'
;MTSALANYAIEAEGVYPNLKGITNTGNSRASYGYMTSALTIKLHRIVLCMSSPRFAILFSTVKEDPVQITDVEPRIFNILLDYMYLDHVELKNAEDARHLYKASVSYAIPHLCEISAGYMAKDLNFDNIWPVLELVAEIQEPFLKEECGKVS
;
A
#
# COMPACT_ATOMS: atom_id res chain seq x y z
N MET A 1 16.10 -17.82 -11.50
CA MET A 1 16.09 -16.38 -11.19
C MET A 1 14.95 -16.16 -10.20
N THR A 2 15.25 -16.29 -8.91
CA THR A 2 14.28 -16.25 -7.81
C THR A 2 14.02 -14.80 -7.43
N SER A 3 12.92 -14.21 -7.92
CA SER A 3 12.44 -12.93 -7.40
C SER A 3 12.02 -13.13 -5.95
N ALA A 4 12.77 -12.54 -5.02
CA ALA A 4 12.43 -12.52 -3.61
C ALA A 4 11.13 -11.69 -3.43
N LEU A 5 10.00 -12.38 -3.40
CA LEU A 5 8.73 -11.80 -3.00
C LEU A 5 8.83 -11.48 -1.51
N ALA A 6 8.93 -10.20 -1.19
CA ALA A 6 8.91 -9.71 0.17
C ALA A 6 7.46 -9.76 0.65
N ASN A 7 7.12 -10.85 1.33
CA ASN A 7 5.77 -11.10 1.79
C ASN A 7 5.50 -10.37 3.11
N TYR A 8 4.38 -9.66 3.20
CA TYR A 8 3.85 -9.14 4.46
C TYR A 8 2.90 -10.17 5.04
N ALA A 9 3.14 -10.55 6.28
CA ALA A 9 2.29 -11.44 7.05
C ALA A 9 1.61 -10.63 8.16
N ILE A 10 0.28 -10.56 8.14
CA ILE A 10 -0.52 -9.88 9.17
C ILE A 10 -0.93 -10.88 10.25
N GLU A 11 -0.57 -10.62 11.51
CA GLU A 11 -1.05 -11.39 12.67
C GLU A 11 -2.15 -10.65 13.44
N ALA A 12 -3.16 -11.38 13.92
CA ALA A 12 -4.42 -10.85 14.46
C ALA A 12 -4.32 -9.96 15.70
N GLU A 13 -3.21 -9.98 16.45
CA GLU A 13 -3.06 -9.19 17.67
C GLU A 13 -1.65 -8.65 17.83
N GLY A 14 -1.46 -7.36 17.54
CA GLY A 14 -0.25 -6.64 17.89
C GLY A 14 -0.34 -5.14 17.67
N VAL A 15 0.46 -4.40 18.44
CA VAL A 15 0.57 -2.95 18.37
C VAL A 15 1.40 -2.59 17.13
N TYR A 16 0.87 -1.77 16.21
CA TYR A 16 1.69 -1.15 15.17
C TYR A 16 2.79 -0.38 15.89
N PRO A 17 4.06 -0.80 15.78
CA PRO A 17 5.11 -0.27 16.64
C PRO A 17 5.20 1.24 16.45
N ASN A 18 5.18 1.98 17.56
CA ASN A 18 5.27 3.43 17.57
C ASN A 18 6.32 3.91 16.56
N LEU A 19 5.85 4.74 15.62
CA LEU A 19 6.59 5.16 14.46
C LEU A 19 7.86 5.93 14.85
N LYS A 20 8.99 5.52 14.27
CA LYS A 20 10.39 5.96 14.51
C LYS A 20 11.11 5.40 15.75
N GLY A 21 10.63 4.32 16.36
CA GLY A 21 11.27 3.77 17.57
C GLY A 21 11.31 2.25 17.67
N ILE A 22 11.82 1.53 16.67
CA ILE A 22 12.33 0.17 16.87
C ILE A 22 13.83 0.14 16.63
N THR A 23 14.58 0.73 17.55
CA THR A 23 15.93 0.23 17.82
C THR A 23 15.76 -1.11 18.52
N ASN A 24 15.93 -2.20 17.79
CA ASN A 24 16.18 -3.48 18.45
C ASN A 24 17.49 -3.31 19.23
N THR A 25 17.38 -3.35 20.55
CA THR A 25 18.50 -3.40 21.49
C THR A 25 19.33 -4.63 21.16
N GLY A 26 20.48 -4.42 20.52
CA GLY A 26 21.41 -5.51 20.23
C GLY A 26 22.28 -5.24 19.02
N ASN A 27 23.25 -4.34 19.19
CA ASN A 27 24.45 -4.18 18.38
C ASN A 27 24.41 -3.14 17.25
N SER A 28 25.44 -2.32 17.30
CA SER A 28 25.71 -1.15 16.47
C SER A 28 25.86 -1.50 14.99
N ARG A 29 25.09 -0.83 14.14
CA ARG A 29 25.50 -0.15 12.89
C ARG A 29 24.25 0.11 12.06
N ALA A 30 23.97 1.38 11.79
CA ALA A 30 23.02 1.78 10.77
C ALA A 30 23.36 1.10 9.45
N SER A 31 22.37 0.45 8.84
CA SER A 31 22.38 0.07 7.44
C SER A 31 20.93 -0.08 7.02
N TYR A 32 20.49 0.72 6.04
CA TYR A 32 19.35 0.36 5.19
C TYR A 32 19.65 -1.05 4.65
N GLY A 33 19.08 -2.07 5.29
CA GLY A 33 19.37 -3.46 5.02
C GLY A 33 18.15 -4.12 4.41
N TYR A 34 18.18 -4.30 3.09
CA TYR A 34 17.29 -5.21 2.39
C TYR A 34 17.62 -6.62 2.89
N MET A 35 16.77 -7.19 3.75
CA MET A 35 16.91 -8.57 4.22
C MET A 35 15.81 -9.41 3.57
N THR A 36 16.21 -10.20 2.59
CA THR A 36 15.35 -11.12 1.84
C THR A 36 14.93 -12.30 2.74
N SER A 37 13.83 -12.13 3.48
CA SER A 37 13.01 -13.18 4.10
C SER A 37 11.74 -12.51 4.61
N ALA A 38 10.56 -13.03 4.29
CA ALA A 38 9.23 -12.47 4.58
C ALA A 38 9.16 -11.61 5.87
N LEU A 39 8.69 -10.37 5.74
CA LEU A 39 8.53 -9.44 6.87
C LEU A 39 7.15 -9.66 7.49
N THR A 40 7.08 -10.34 8.63
CA THR A 40 5.84 -10.49 9.41
C THR A 40 5.63 -9.26 10.29
N ILE A 41 4.47 -8.61 10.15
CA ILE A 41 4.08 -7.45 10.96
C ILE A 41 2.76 -7.75 11.64
N LYS A 42 2.71 -7.56 12.96
CA LYS A 42 1.46 -7.68 13.71
C LYS A 42 0.66 -6.40 13.56
N LEU A 43 -0.59 -6.49 13.12
CA LEU A 43 -1.47 -5.35 12.88
C LEU A 43 -2.85 -5.61 13.45
N HIS A 44 -3.58 -4.55 13.75
CA HIS A 44 -4.96 -4.67 14.18
C HIS A 44 -5.87 -4.81 12.97
N ARG A 45 -6.47 -5.98 12.80
CA ARG A 45 -7.47 -6.24 11.75
C ARG A 45 -8.58 -5.18 11.75
N ILE A 46 -9.05 -4.77 12.92
CA ILE A 46 -10.12 -3.76 13.04
C ILE A 46 -9.72 -2.41 12.43
N VAL A 47 -8.49 -1.94 12.67
CA VAL A 47 -8.01 -0.66 12.11
C VAL A 47 -7.96 -0.75 10.58
N LEU A 48 -7.41 -1.86 10.06
CA LEU A 48 -7.35 -2.09 8.62
C LEU A 48 -8.75 -2.18 7.98
N CYS A 49 -9.69 -2.90 8.59
CA CYS A 49 -11.08 -2.99 8.13
C CYS A 49 -11.78 -1.63 8.12
N MET A 50 -11.58 -0.82 9.16
CA MET A 50 -12.19 0.50 9.29
C MET A 50 -11.64 1.47 8.24
N SER A 51 -10.34 1.38 7.94
CA SER A 51 -9.69 2.25 6.97
C SER A 51 -9.90 1.84 5.52
N SER A 52 -10.21 0.57 5.26
CA SER A 52 -10.43 0.05 3.90
C SER A 52 -11.46 -1.07 3.88
N PRO A 53 -12.53 -0.94 3.08
CA PRO A 53 -13.49 -2.02 2.83
C PRO A 53 -12.85 -3.27 2.26
N ARG A 54 -11.74 -3.13 1.51
CA ARG A 54 -11.07 -4.26 0.87
C ARG A 54 -10.39 -5.18 1.89
N PHE A 55 -9.91 -4.63 3.00
CA PHE A 55 -9.44 -5.44 4.13
C PHE A 55 -10.58 -6.17 4.84
N ALA A 56 -11.75 -5.54 4.98
CA ALA A 56 -12.92 -6.21 5.56
C ALA A 56 -13.32 -7.45 4.73
N ILE A 57 -13.35 -7.32 3.40
CA ILE A 57 -13.60 -8.44 2.50
C ILE A 57 -12.49 -9.49 2.59
N LEU A 58 -11.22 -9.07 2.56
CA LEU A 58 -10.08 -9.98 2.67
C LEU A 58 -10.13 -10.81 3.96
N PHE A 59 -10.34 -10.19 5.12
CA PHE A 59 -10.41 -10.90 6.40
C PHE A 59 -11.70 -11.69 6.59
N SER A 60 -12.77 -11.42 5.84
CA SER A 60 -13.97 -12.25 5.83
C SER A 60 -13.77 -13.55 5.04
N THR A 61 -12.86 -13.56 4.06
CA THR A 61 -12.58 -14.71 3.19
C THR A 61 -11.41 -15.55 3.67
N VAL A 62 -10.39 -14.92 4.27
CA VAL A 62 -9.22 -15.59 4.82
C VAL A 62 -9.46 -16.02 6.27
N LYS A 63 -9.38 -17.33 6.52
CA LYS A 63 -9.66 -17.94 7.83
C LYS A 63 -8.43 -18.22 8.69
N GLU A 64 -7.24 -18.15 8.09
CA GLU A 64 -5.98 -18.51 8.74
C GLU A 64 -5.00 -17.34 8.73
N ASP A 65 -4.33 -17.12 9.85
CA ASP A 65 -3.21 -16.21 9.96
C ASP A 65 -1.89 -16.97 9.73
N PRO A 66 -0.87 -16.32 9.15
CA PRO A 66 -0.86 -14.92 8.73
C PRO A 66 -1.39 -14.67 7.31
N VAL A 67 -2.06 -13.53 7.11
CA VAL A 67 -2.52 -13.10 5.78
C VAL A 67 -1.35 -12.56 4.96
N GLN A 68 -1.15 -13.12 3.76
CA GLN A 68 -0.10 -12.71 2.82
C GLN A 68 -0.59 -11.58 1.92
N ILE A 69 0.14 -10.46 1.88
CA ILE A 69 -0.09 -9.36 0.94
C ILE A 69 0.99 -9.40 -0.15
N THR A 70 0.58 -9.50 -1.42
CA THR A 70 1.48 -9.66 -2.58
C THR A 70 1.17 -8.69 -3.72
N ASP A 71 0.08 -7.95 -3.64
CA ASP A 71 -0.43 -7.02 -4.65
C ASP A 71 0.15 -5.61 -4.52
N VAL A 72 0.89 -5.33 -3.45
CA VAL A 72 1.52 -4.04 -3.19
C VAL A 72 2.96 -4.25 -2.74
N GLU A 73 3.85 -3.39 -3.23
CA GLU A 73 5.24 -3.40 -2.81
C GLU A 73 5.38 -3.08 -1.31
N PRO A 74 6.31 -3.75 -0.60
CA PRO A 74 6.60 -3.53 0.81
C PRO A 74 6.62 -2.06 1.26
N ARG A 75 7.40 -1.27 0.52
CA ARG A 75 7.64 0.14 0.83
C ARG A 75 6.35 0.94 0.77
N ILE A 76 5.51 0.68 -0.24
CA ILE A 76 4.25 1.37 -0.45
C ILE A 76 3.21 0.92 0.56
N PHE A 77 3.24 -0.37 0.93
CA PHE A 77 2.38 -0.89 1.99
C PHE A 77 2.68 -0.24 3.35
N ASN A 78 3.95 0.02 3.67
CA ASN A 78 4.27 0.78 4.89
C ASN A 78 3.70 2.21 4.87
N ILE A 79 3.74 2.91 3.72
CA ILE A 79 3.14 4.25 3.61
C ILE A 79 1.61 4.18 3.78
N LEU A 80 0.98 3.14 3.23
CA LEU A 80 -0.45 2.87 3.47
C LEU A 80 -0.74 2.67 4.96
N LEU A 81 0.07 1.89 5.67
CA LEU A 81 -0.09 1.66 7.10
C LEU A 81 0.12 2.94 7.92
N ASP A 82 1.14 3.73 7.59
CA ASP A 82 1.38 5.03 8.23
C ASP A 82 0.18 5.95 8.06
N TYR A 83 -0.43 5.98 6.88
CA TYR A 83 -1.67 6.69 6.66
C TYR A 83 -2.82 6.15 7.51
N MET A 84 -3.04 4.83 7.53
CA MET A 84 -4.16 4.22 8.27
C MET A 84 -4.05 4.37 9.79
N TYR A 85 -2.82 4.42 10.33
CA TYR A 85 -2.59 4.51 11.76
C TYR A 85 -2.33 5.92 12.26
N LEU A 86 -1.71 6.79 11.45
CA LEU A 86 -1.29 8.13 11.86
C LEU A 86 -1.90 9.27 11.04
N ASP A 87 -2.65 8.97 9.98
CA ASP A 87 -3.12 9.98 9.02
C ASP A 87 -1.95 10.78 8.40
N HIS A 88 -0.80 10.12 8.21
CA HIS A 88 0.44 10.72 7.72
C HIS A 88 0.92 10.05 6.43
N VAL A 89 1.31 10.86 5.45
CA VAL A 89 1.83 10.40 4.15
C VAL A 89 3.15 11.11 3.85
N GLU A 90 4.21 10.32 3.66
CA GLU A 90 5.53 10.83 3.25
C GLU A 90 5.93 10.22 1.90
N LEU A 91 5.85 11.03 0.84
CA LEU A 91 6.25 10.65 -0.51
C LEU A 91 7.64 11.21 -0.81
N LYS A 92 8.56 10.33 -1.25
CA LYS A 92 9.96 10.70 -1.51
C LYS A 92 10.23 11.03 -2.98
N ASN A 93 9.43 10.49 -3.89
CA ASN A 93 9.59 10.68 -5.33
C ASN A 93 8.25 10.43 -6.05
N ALA A 94 8.18 10.82 -7.33
CA ALA A 94 6.98 10.66 -8.16
C ALA A 94 6.60 9.18 -8.41
N GLU A 95 7.57 8.26 -8.43
CA GLU A 95 7.31 6.82 -8.59
C GLU A 95 6.60 6.23 -7.36
N ASP A 96 7.00 6.60 -6.16
CA ASP A 96 6.31 6.21 -4.92
C ASP A 96 4.87 6.75 -4.93
N ALA A 97 4.67 7.99 -5.40
CA ALA A 97 3.34 8.59 -5.53
C ALA A 97 2.47 7.80 -6.51
N ARG A 98 3.04 7.35 -7.63
CA ARG A 98 2.39 6.54 -8.65
C ARG A 98 1.94 5.18 -8.11
N HIS A 99 2.85 4.47 -7.43
CA HIS A 99 2.53 3.19 -6.82
C HIS A 99 1.54 3.33 -5.67
N LEU A 100 1.67 4.39 -4.86
CA LEU A 100 0.72 4.70 -3.79
C LEU A 100 -0.67 4.99 -4.35
N TYR A 101 -0.78 5.72 -5.46
CA TYR A 101 -2.07 5.96 -6.14
C TYR A 101 -2.72 4.63 -6.55
N LYS A 102 -1.99 3.75 -7.25
CA LYS A 102 -2.49 2.43 -7.65
C LYS A 102 -2.93 1.57 -6.45
N ALA A 103 -2.15 1.59 -5.37
CA ALA A 103 -2.48 0.89 -4.15
C ALA A 103 -3.71 1.50 -3.46
N SER A 104 -3.80 2.82 -3.34
CA SER A 104 -4.94 3.51 -2.71
C SER A 104 -6.27 3.21 -3.41
N VAL A 105 -6.27 3.11 -4.74
CA VAL A 105 -7.45 2.68 -5.50
C VAL A 105 -7.76 1.20 -5.24
N SER A 106 -6.75 0.32 -5.27
CA SER A 106 -6.91 -1.13 -5.04
C SER A 106 -7.41 -1.48 -3.64
N TYR A 107 -7.15 -0.61 -2.66
CA TYR A 107 -7.63 -0.72 -1.29
C TYR A 107 -8.83 0.21 -1.01
N ALA A 108 -9.37 0.89 -2.02
CA ALA A 108 -10.52 1.79 -1.90
C ALA A 108 -10.37 2.82 -0.76
N ILE A 109 -9.29 3.61 -0.80
CA ILE A 109 -9.00 4.68 0.17
C ILE A 109 -8.98 6.04 -0.57
N PRO A 110 -10.15 6.68 -0.77
CA PRO A 110 -10.29 7.83 -1.68
C PRO A 110 -9.40 9.02 -1.33
N HIS A 111 -9.30 9.36 -0.05
CA HIS A 111 -8.49 10.51 0.40
C HIS A 111 -7.00 10.30 0.08
N LEU A 112 -6.52 9.07 0.13
CA LEU A 112 -5.13 8.76 -0.23
C LEU A 112 -4.91 8.81 -1.75
N CYS A 113 -5.94 8.48 -2.55
CA CYS A 113 -5.92 8.71 -3.99
C CYS A 113 -5.76 10.21 -4.31
N GLU A 114 -6.49 11.07 -3.60
CA GLU A 114 -6.42 12.53 -3.77
C GLU A 114 -5.03 13.08 -3.40
N ILE A 115 -4.47 12.65 -2.27
CA ILE A 115 -3.14 13.08 -1.83
C ILE A 115 -2.07 12.68 -2.85
N SER A 116 -2.08 11.41 -3.29
CA SER A 116 -1.09 10.89 -4.24
C SER A 116 -1.23 11.52 -5.62
N ALA A 117 -2.45 11.68 -6.12
CA ALA A 117 -2.73 12.39 -7.37
C ALA A 117 -2.31 13.86 -7.29
N GLY A 118 -2.57 14.53 -6.16
CA GLY A 118 -2.15 15.91 -5.93
C GLY A 118 -0.63 16.07 -5.89
N TYR A 119 0.10 15.08 -5.37
CA TYR A 119 1.57 15.07 -5.42
C TYR A 119 2.07 14.90 -6.86
N MET A 120 1.53 13.92 -7.60
CA MET A 120 1.87 13.73 -9.00
C MET A 120 1.58 14.97 -9.84
N ALA A 121 0.43 15.63 -9.60
CA ALA A 121 0.02 16.83 -10.32
C ALA A 121 0.95 18.04 -10.10
N LYS A 122 1.57 18.16 -8.92
CA LYS A 122 2.53 19.23 -8.62
C LYS A 122 3.85 19.07 -9.36
N ASP A 123 4.26 17.82 -9.59
CA ASP A 123 5.49 17.49 -10.32
C ASP A 123 5.23 17.23 -11.81
N LEU A 124 4.01 17.45 -12.31
CA LEU A 124 3.67 17.24 -13.73
C LEU A 124 4.50 18.14 -14.65
N ASN A 125 5.16 17.53 -15.62
CA ASN A 125 5.93 18.13 -16.69
C ASN A 125 5.67 17.39 -18.01
N PHE A 126 6.19 17.89 -19.12
CA PHE A 126 5.96 17.30 -20.44
C PHE A 126 6.48 15.87 -20.58
N ASP A 127 7.48 15.47 -19.78
CA ASP A 127 8.08 14.13 -19.85
C ASP A 127 7.27 13.09 -19.05
N ASN A 128 6.56 13.51 -17.99
CA ASN A 128 5.83 12.60 -17.11
C ASN A 128 4.29 12.66 -17.28
N ILE A 129 3.75 13.64 -18.00
CA ILE A 129 2.30 13.79 -18.19
C ILE A 129 1.69 12.59 -18.91
N TRP A 130 2.36 12.06 -19.93
CA TRP A 130 1.85 10.92 -20.69
C TRP A 130 1.77 9.63 -19.85
N PRO A 131 2.84 9.21 -19.14
CA PRO A 131 2.76 8.09 -18.21
C PRO A 131 1.69 8.24 -17.12
N VAL A 132 1.47 9.44 -16.61
CA VAL A 132 0.44 9.71 -15.58
C VAL A 132 -0.96 9.55 -16.16
N LEU A 133 -1.22 10.07 -17.36
CA LEU A 133 -2.51 9.92 -18.03
C LEU A 133 -2.82 8.46 -18.36
N GLU A 134 -1.83 7.71 -18.85
CA GLU A 134 -1.98 6.28 -19.14
C GLU A 134 -2.36 5.48 -17.89
N LEU A 135 -1.72 5.77 -16.75
CA LEU A 135 -2.05 5.15 -15.46
C LEU A 135 -3.50 5.44 -15.04
N VAL A 136 -3.96 6.68 -15.17
CA VAL A 136 -5.34 7.05 -14.80
C VAL A 136 -6.34 6.32 -15.69
N ALA A 137 -6.05 6.20 -16.98
CA ALA A 137 -6.87 5.42 -17.91
C ALA A 137 -6.91 3.93 -17.55
N GLU A 138 -5.75 3.31 -17.27
CA GLU A 138 -5.66 1.90 -16.82
C GLU A 138 -6.53 1.64 -15.59
N ILE A 139 -6.56 2.59 -14.65
CA ILE A 139 -7.28 2.47 -13.39
C ILE A 139 -8.78 2.79 -13.51
N GLN A 140 -9.20 3.63 -14.47
CA GLN A 140 -10.64 3.85 -14.76
C GLN A 140 -11.28 2.70 -15.53
N GLU A 141 -10.53 2.04 -16.42
CA GLU A 141 -10.99 0.89 -17.21
C GLU A 141 -11.66 -0.25 -16.42
N PRO A 142 -11.23 -0.67 -15.21
CA PRO A 142 -11.94 -1.69 -14.44
C PRO A 142 -13.36 -1.29 -14.01
N PHE A 143 -13.62 -0.01 -13.71
CA PHE A 143 -14.97 0.47 -13.41
C PHE A 143 -15.86 0.46 -14.65
N LEU A 144 -15.32 0.90 -15.80
CA LEU A 144 -16.04 0.94 -17.07
C LEU A 144 -16.33 -0.47 -17.64
N LYS A 145 -15.43 -1.44 -17.44
CA LYS A 145 -15.63 -2.82 -17.89
C LYS A 145 -16.70 -3.56 -17.10
N GLU A 146 -16.81 -3.33 -15.79
CA GLU A 146 -17.84 -3.96 -14.96
C GLU A 146 -19.24 -3.41 -15.27
N GLU A 147 -19.37 -2.10 -15.47
CA GLU A 147 -20.65 -1.47 -15.83
C GLU A 147 -21.08 -1.79 -17.28
N CYS A 148 -20.13 -1.90 -18.22
CA CYS A 148 -20.45 -2.33 -19.59
C CYS A 148 -20.82 -3.82 -19.68
N GLY A 149 -20.39 -4.66 -18.73
CA GLY A 149 -20.74 -6.09 -18.69
C GLY A 149 -22.17 -6.39 -18.20
N LYS A 150 -22.86 -5.41 -17.59
CA LYS A 150 -24.23 -5.55 -17.07
C LYS A 150 -25.31 -5.23 -18.12
N VAL A 151 -24.92 -4.79 -19.32
CA VAL A 151 -25.81 -4.39 -20.42
C VAL A 151 -25.70 -5.34 -21.63
N SER A 152 -25.35 -6.62 -21.40
CA SER A 152 -25.41 -7.65 -22.45
C SER A 152 -26.33 -8.80 -22.10
#